data_AF-A0A5D3Y7L4-F1
#
_entry.id   AF-A0A5D3Y7L4-F1
#
_cell.length_a   1.000
_cell.length_b   1.000
_cell.length_c   1.000
_cell.angle_alpha   90.00
_cell.angle_beta   90.00
_cell.angle_gamma   90.00
#
_symmetry.space_group_name_H-M   'P 1'
#
loop_
_entity.id
_entity.type
_entity.pdbx_description
1 polymer ?
#
loop_
_entity_poly.entity_id
_entity_poly.type
_entity_poly.pdbx_seq_one_letter_code
_entity_poly.pdbx_strand_id
1 'polypeptide(L)' 'MIDLEVLRQDVLDYPDAYQYERAKRLGVAQNAIFLALKKLDITYKKNSEASQSN' A
#
# COMPACT_ATOMS: atom_id res chain seq x y z
N MET A 1 5.59 -3.59 -15.29
CA MET A 1 4.25 -4.04 -14.86
C MET A 1 4.41 -4.64 -13.48
N ILE A 2 3.58 -4.28 -12.51
CA ILE A 2 3.69 -4.78 -11.13
C ILE A 2 2.71 -5.93 -10.93
N ASP A 3 3.13 -6.96 -10.21
CA ASP A 3 2.23 -8.04 -9.79
C ASP A 3 1.29 -7.55 -8.69
N LEU A 4 -0.01 -7.70 -8.93
CA LEU A 4 -1.04 -7.22 -8.02
C LEU A 4 -1.05 -8.01 -6.70
N GLU A 5 -0.71 -9.30 -6.73
CA GLU A 5 -0.57 -10.13 -5.53
C GLU A 5 0.60 -9.68 -4.67
N VAL A 6 1.74 -9.36 -5.29
CA VAL A 6 2.92 -8.84 -4.59
C VAL A 6 2.61 -7.50 -3.92
N LEU A 7 1.91 -6.59 -4.63
CA LEU A 7 1.47 -5.33 -4.04
C LEU A 7 0.47 -5.53 -2.90
N ARG A 8 -0.45 -6.50 -3.05
CA ARG A 8 -1.44 -6.82 -2.01
C ARG A 8 -0.76 -7.32 -0.74
N GLN A 9 0.26 -8.17 -0.87
CA GLN A 9 1.05 -8.62 0.27
C GLN A 9 1.85 -7.47 0.91
N ASP A 10 2.50 -6.60 0.12
CA ASP A 10 3.21 -5.42 0.65
C ASP A 10 2.27 -4.44 1.38
N VAL A 11 0.99 -4.34 0.96
CA VAL A 11 -0.04 -3.57 1.68
C VAL A 11 -0.40 -4.21 3.02
N LEU A 12 -0.43 -5.54 3.13
CA LEU A 12 -0.69 -6.24 4.39
C LEU A 12 0.50 -6.15 5.35
N ASP A 13 1.72 -6.32 4.83
CA ASP A 13 2.95 -6.30 5.64
C ASP A 13 3.30 -4.88 6.10
N TYR A 14 2.98 -3.88 5.27
CA TYR A 14 3.29 -2.48 5.54
C TYR A 14 2.08 -1.57 5.27
N PRO A 15 1.00 -1.61 6.07
CA PRO A 15 -0.23 -0.87 5.79
C PRO A 15 0.00 0.65 5.73
N ASP A 16 0.90 1.18 6.56
CA ASP A 16 1.19 2.62 6.67
C ASP A 16 2.27 3.11 5.69
N ALA A 17 2.83 2.24 4.85
CA ALA A 17 3.87 2.66 3.91
C ALA A 17 3.33 3.57 2.81
N TYR A 18 4.10 4.62 2.53
CA TYR A 18 3.82 5.55 1.43
C TYR A 18 4.11 4.91 0.08
N GLN A 19 3.43 5.37 -0.98
CA GLN A 19 3.58 4.83 -2.34
C GLN A 19 5.03 4.83 -2.84
N TYR A 20 5.84 5.83 -2.47
CA TYR A 20 7.25 5.90 -2.88
C TYR A 20 8.13 4.84 -2.17
N GLU A 21 7.78 4.47 -0.93
CA GLU A 21 8.47 3.41 -0.19
C GLU A 21 8.15 2.05 -0.81
N ARG A 22 6.88 1.80 -1.12
CA ARG A 22 6.42 0.60 -1.84
C ARG A 22 7.09 0.49 -3.21
N ALA A 23 7.15 1.60 -3.94
CA ALA A 23 7.85 1.69 -5.22
C ALA A 23 9.34 1.31 -5.10
N LYS A 24 10.03 1.80 -4.06
CA LYS A 24 11.43 1.46 -3.78
C LYS A 24 11.62 -0.02 -3.44
N ARG A 25 10.73 -0.62 -2.63
CA ARG A 25 10.78 -2.05 -2.27
C ARG A 25 10.53 -2.96 -3.47
N LEU A 26 9.54 -2.60 -4.28
CA LEU A 26 9.08 -3.40 -5.42
C LEU A 26 9.86 -3.11 -6.71
N GLY A 27 10.80 -2.16 -6.69
CA GLY A 27 11.62 -1.80 -7.85
C GLY A 27 10.82 -1.20 -9.01
N VAL A 28 9.69 -0.56 -8.71
CA VAL A 28 8.79 0.01 -9.72
C VAL A 28 8.67 1.53 -9.57
N ALA A 29 8.13 2.19 -10.59
CA ALA A 29 7.80 3.60 -10.50
C ALA A 29 6.59 3.83 -9.58
N GLN A 30 6.58 4.98 -8.89
CA GLN A 30 5.48 5.37 -7.99
C GLN A 30 4.13 5.42 -8.71
N ASN A 31 4.10 5.84 -9.99
CA ASN A 31 2.87 5.87 -10.78
C ASN A 31 2.27 4.46 -10.98
N ALA A 32 3.10 3.43 -11.07
CA ALA A 32 2.68 2.04 -11.20
C ALA A 32 2.00 1.56 -9.92
N ILE A 33 2.51 1.95 -8.75
CA ILE A 33 1.87 1.70 -7.45
C ILE A 33 0.50 2.38 -7.41
N PHE A 34 0.40 3.65 -7.78
CA PHE A 34 -0.88 4.38 -7.79
C PHE A 34 -1.94 3.68 -8.67
N LEU A 35 -1.57 3.32 -9.91
CA LEU A 35 -2.47 2.62 -10.83
C LEU A 35 -2.87 1.24 -10.31
N ALA A 36 -1.94 0.51 -9.68
CA ALA A 36 -2.20 -0.82 -9.15
C ALA A 36 -3.08 -0.79 -7.89
N LEU A 37 -2.87 0.15 -6.98
CA LEU A 37 -3.77 0.37 -5.84
C LEU A 37 -5.19 0.69 -6.29
N LYS A 38 -5.33 1.53 -7.33
CA LYS A 38 -6.64 1.85 -7.93
C LYS A 38 -7.31 0.63 -8.55
N LYS A 39 -6.55 -0.30 -9.15
CA LYS A 39 -7.07 -1.57 -9.68
C LYS A 39 -7.50 -2.54 -8.59
N LEU A 40 -6.85 -2.50 -7.43
CA LEU A 40 -7.16 -3.37 -6.28
C LEU A 40 -8.32 -2.84 -5.42
N ASP A 41 -8.87 -1.67 -5.76
CA ASP A 41 -9.86 -0.94 -4.94
C ASP A 41 -9.37 -0.67 -3.50
N ILE A 42 -8.06 -0.63 -3.29
CA ILE A 42 -7.46 -0.38 -1.98
C ILE A 42 -7.49 1.13 -1.74
N THR A 43 -8.52 1.58 -1.03
CA THR A 43 -8.58 2.90 -0.44
C THR A 43 -8.09 2.80 1.00
N TYR A 44 -6.91 3.37 1.28
CA TYR A 44 -6.37 3.44 2.64
C TYR A 44 -7.30 4.33 3.48
N LYS A 45 -8.23 3.69 4.19
CA LYS A 45 -8.98 4.31 5.26
C LYS A 45 -8.14 4.09 6.51
N LYS A 46 -7.56 5.16 7.08
CA LYS A 46 -6.96 5.06 8.41
C LYS A 46 -8.02 4.45 9.32
N ASN A 47 -7.81 3.21 9.74
CA ASN A 47 -8.46 2.75 10.95
C ASN A 47 -7.82 3.59 12.05
N SER A 48 -8.49 4.69 12.39
CA SER A 48 -8.33 5.36 13.66
C SER A 48 -8.80 4.37 14.73
N GLU A 49 -8.06 3.30 14.97
CA GLU A 49 -8.09 2.68 16.29
C GLU A 49 -7.47 3.72 17.21
N ALA A 50 -8.33 4.61 17.71
CA ALA A 50 -8.00 5.53 18.76
C ALA A 50 -7.34 4.69 19.86
N SER A 51 -6.11 5.05 20.23
CA SER A 51 -5.42 4.44 21.35
C SER A 51 -6.40 4.29 22.50
N GLN A 52 -6.76 3.05 22.85
CA GLN A 52 -7.47 2.83 24.09
C GLN A 52 -6.46 3.14 25.20
N SER A 53 -6.50 4.38 25.69
CA SER A 53 -5.89 4.77 26.95
C SER A 53 -6.45 3.85 28.03
N ASN A 54 -5.57 3.10 28.70
CA ASN A 54 -5.87 2.42 29.96
C ASN A 54 -5.17 3.20 31.07
#